data_AF-A0A482VIB2-F1
#
_entry.id   AF-A0A482VIB2-F1
#
_cell.length_a   1.000
_cell.length_b   1.000
_cell.length_c   1.000
_cell.angle_alpha   90.00
_cell.angle_beta   90.00
_cell.angle_gamma   90.00
#
_symmetry.space_group_name_H-M   'P 1'
#
loop_
_entity.id
_entity.type
_entity.pdbx_description
1 polymer ?
#
loop_
_entity_poly.entity_id
_entity_poly.type
_entity_poly.pdbx_seq_one_letter_code
_entity_poly.pdbx_strand_id
1 'polypeptide(L)'
;MADGQEPASVSSTPPAEQIDQSSLAWKIFMAFVNDGEIAATEEELLAYAIKEFDIDLAKLPTFLVESLPTILVAFMNMWSGWHFKGEFLAGKFKTEHYFNRFKKFMAHKVRVTINGQFNAAVKAVGDLQDFRYKSAMKSTGRPVGFNDRRHNNPEFSPYAILIQCPPHMLNTIVFSNSGEDVIMKQHLGASWRDLSTIQLVNWPHVEVSFRTQDLCFVRRQATEFVRYLNFLPHECRKTNHSIIEHVETLRNYDRQKVCYTYRFLQEYIQEYVQALKTIKDITGGKLEEVLTILTQFLEDVKFINVNGSMATNTVVLFRLSPMPFIRNKKLVKTTDKDEEARVGYCEIITPKIELVMLYFRAQQKDVPYYSFELTEKIRSSANSSDLNNILPYIAYKCTFCRVEFDTGNAKKSMMEHLKNQHKMEQHVRCTFCKKQFDVVNLATYRWRHKCVSSTVPILAKVTI
;
A
#
# COMPACT_ATOMS: atom_id res chain seq x y z
N MET A 1 -31.25 -58.77 -29.25
CA MET A 1 -29.79 -58.97 -29.15
C MET A 1 -29.14 -57.91 -30.02
N ALA A 2 -28.02 -57.39 -29.53
CA ALA A 2 -27.33 -56.20 -30.03
C ALA A 2 -27.00 -56.27 -31.53
N ASP A 3 -27.00 -55.11 -32.20
CA ASP A 3 -25.72 -54.54 -32.62
C ASP A 3 -25.86 -53.04 -32.90
N GLY A 4 -24.94 -52.29 -32.30
CA GLY A 4 -24.86 -50.83 -32.35
C GLY A 4 -24.25 -50.34 -33.65
N GLN A 5 -24.83 -49.28 -34.20
CA GLN A 5 -24.15 -48.40 -35.15
C GLN A 5 -23.34 -47.36 -34.36
N GLU A 6 -22.01 -47.48 -34.41
CA GLU A 6 -21.12 -46.34 -34.19
C GLU A 6 -21.21 -45.38 -35.39
N PRO A 7 -21.41 -44.07 -35.19
CA PRO A 7 -21.19 -43.09 -36.23
C PRO A 7 -19.70 -42.75 -36.36
N ALA A 8 -19.22 -42.71 -37.60
CA ALA A 8 -17.89 -42.31 -38.00
C ALA A 8 -17.47 -40.96 -37.38
N SER A 9 -16.32 -40.96 -36.71
CA SER A 9 -15.66 -39.78 -36.17
C SER A 9 -14.95 -39.02 -37.31
N VAL A 10 -15.60 -37.97 -37.81
CA VAL A 10 -14.93 -36.96 -38.65
C VAL A 10 -14.07 -36.08 -37.73
N SER A 11 -12.86 -36.55 -37.44
CA SER A 11 -11.79 -35.75 -36.85
C SER A 11 -11.16 -34.87 -37.93
N SER A 12 -11.76 -33.72 -38.22
CA SER A 12 -11.07 -32.62 -38.91
C SER A 12 -10.50 -31.68 -37.87
N THR A 13 -9.34 -32.03 -37.31
CA THR A 13 -8.54 -31.04 -36.58
C THR A 13 -8.04 -30.03 -37.62
N PRO A 14 -8.34 -28.72 -37.47
CA PRO A 14 -7.85 -27.73 -38.43
C PRO A 14 -6.32 -27.75 -38.46
N PRO A 15 -5.68 -27.55 -39.62
CA PRO A 15 -4.22 -27.56 -39.74
C PRO A 15 -3.63 -26.50 -38.82
N ALA A 16 -2.52 -26.83 -38.15
CA ALA A 16 -1.84 -25.93 -37.24
C ALA A 16 -1.47 -24.63 -37.97
N GLU A 17 -1.95 -23.50 -37.44
CA GLU A 17 -1.70 -22.16 -37.95
C GLU A 17 -0.17 -21.96 -38.08
N GLN A 18 0.35 -21.82 -39.31
CA GLN A 18 1.77 -21.58 -39.54
C GLN A 18 2.16 -20.24 -38.93
N ILE A 19 3.06 -20.26 -37.96
CA ILE A 19 3.49 -19.04 -37.27
C ILE A 19 4.55 -18.32 -38.10
N ASP A 20 4.23 -17.09 -38.49
CA ASP A 20 5.17 -16.19 -39.12
C ASP A 20 6.19 -15.66 -38.09
N GLN A 21 7.37 -16.27 -38.08
CA GLN A 21 8.47 -15.91 -37.18
C GLN A 21 9.09 -14.54 -37.51
N SER A 22 8.77 -13.96 -38.67
CA SER A 22 9.22 -12.61 -39.03
C SER A 22 8.29 -11.51 -38.49
N SER A 23 7.09 -11.90 -38.03
CA SER A 23 6.07 -10.98 -37.52
C SER A 23 6.54 -10.22 -36.28
N LEU A 24 6.05 -8.98 -36.13
CA LEU A 24 6.30 -8.17 -34.94
C LEU A 24 5.74 -8.85 -33.67
N ALA A 25 4.62 -9.56 -33.80
CA ALA A 25 4.03 -10.38 -32.73
C ALA A 25 5.02 -11.40 -32.19
N TRP A 26 5.68 -12.15 -33.08
CA TRP A 26 6.67 -13.15 -32.73
C TRP A 26 7.93 -12.54 -32.13
N LYS A 27 8.42 -11.44 -32.70
CA LYS A 27 9.57 -10.70 -32.18
C LYS A 27 9.32 -10.19 -30.76
N ILE A 28 8.13 -9.62 -30.52
CA ILE A 28 7.72 -9.15 -29.19
C ILE A 28 7.67 -10.31 -28.19
N PHE A 29 7.04 -11.42 -28.58
CA PHE A 29 6.96 -12.61 -27.75
C PHE A 29 8.35 -13.18 -27.40
N MET A 30 9.23 -13.30 -28.38
CA MET A 30 10.57 -13.87 -28.18
C MET A 30 11.45 -12.98 -27.31
N ALA A 31 11.37 -11.66 -27.45
CA ALA A 31 12.11 -10.78 -26.56
C ALA A 31 11.55 -10.77 -25.12
N PHE A 32 10.23 -10.86 -24.93
CA PHE A 32 9.67 -11.08 -23.59
C PHE A 32 10.18 -12.39 -22.95
N VAL A 33 10.20 -13.47 -23.73
CA VAL A 33 10.69 -14.78 -23.28
C VAL A 33 12.19 -14.74 -22.95
N ASN A 34 12.99 -13.99 -23.69
CA ASN A 34 14.45 -13.94 -23.54
C ASN A 34 14.97 -12.77 -22.69
N ASP A 35 14.09 -12.00 -22.03
CA ASP A 35 14.44 -10.73 -21.35
C ASP A 35 15.19 -9.74 -22.26
N GLY A 36 14.88 -9.76 -23.56
CA GLY A 36 15.46 -8.86 -24.55
C GLY A 36 14.71 -7.53 -24.62
N GLU A 37 15.42 -6.48 -25.01
CA GLU A 37 14.79 -5.19 -25.33
C GLU A 37 14.16 -5.25 -26.72
N ILE A 38 12.97 -4.64 -26.86
CA ILE A 38 12.29 -4.45 -28.15
C ILE A 38 12.25 -2.97 -28.42
N ALA A 39 12.88 -2.56 -29.51
CA ALA A 39 12.58 -1.29 -30.15
C ALA A 39 11.41 -1.52 -31.10
N ALA A 40 10.25 -0.97 -30.76
CA ALA A 40 9.09 -0.88 -31.65
C ALA A 40 8.55 0.54 -31.59
N THR A 41 8.27 1.12 -32.74
CA THR A 41 7.66 2.46 -32.82
C THR A 41 6.17 2.39 -32.50
N GLU A 42 5.56 3.54 -32.18
CA GLU A 42 4.11 3.61 -31.93
C GLU A 42 3.31 3.18 -33.17
N GLU A 43 3.80 3.53 -34.36
CA GLU A 43 3.21 3.16 -35.65
C GLU A 43 3.24 1.64 -35.88
N GLU A 44 4.36 0.99 -35.54
CA GLU A 44 4.51 -0.47 -35.62
C GLU A 44 3.57 -1.20 -34.65
N LEU A 45 3.42 -0.69 -33.44
CA LEU A 45 2.50 -1.24 -32.44
C LEU A 45 1.03 -1.07 -32.84
N LEU A 46 0.70 0.07 -33.48
CA LEU A 46 -0.63 0.32 -34.01
C LEU A 46 -0.94 -0.61 -35.19
N ALA A 47 0.00 -0.78 -36.12
CA ALA A 47 -0.12 -1.72 -37.23
C ALA A 47 -0.29 -3.18 -36.73
N TYR A 48 0.44 -3.57 -35.68
CA TYR A 48 0.24 -4.84 -34.99
C TYR A 48 -1.17 -4.98 -34.42
N ALA A 49 -1.70 -3.93 -33.78
CA ALA A 49 -3.04 -3.94 -33.20
C ALA A 49 -4.12 -4.18 -34.26
N ILE A 50 -4.03 -3.45 -35.38
CA ILE A 50 -4.97 -3.55 -36.51
C ILE A 50 -4.92 -4.96 -37.10
N LYS A 51 -3.71 -5.44 -37.41
CA LYS A 51 -3.50 -6.71 -38.12
C LYS A 51 -3.84 -7.94 -37.28
N GLU A 52 -3.44 -7.97 -36.02
CA GLU A 52 -3.54 -9.18 -35.18
C GLU A 52 -4.85 -9.29 -34.40
N PHE A 53 -5.54 -8.17 -34.17
CA PHE A 53 -6.77 -8.14 -33.38
C PHE A 53 -8.01 -7.73 -34.16
N ASP A 54 -7.87 -7.47 -35.46
CA ASP A 54 -8.94 -7.06 -36.38
C ASP A 54 -9.68 -5.81 -35.89
N ILE A 55 -8.89 -4.77 -35.61
CA ILE A 55 -9.40 -3.50 -35.06
C ILE A 55 -9.62 -2.50 -36.18
N ASP A 56 -10.89 -2.11 -36.36
CA ASP A 56 -11.28 -1.03 -37.26
C ASP A 56 -11.10 0.33 -36.58
N LEU A 57 -9.97 1.00 -36.82
CA LEU A 57 -9.64 2.29 -36.23
C LEU A 57 -10.66 3.38 -36.56
N ALA A 58 -11.35 3.31 -37.71
CA ALA A 58 -12.32 4.32 -38.11
C ALA A 58 -13.58 4.31 -37.23
N LYS A 59 -13.84 3.20 -36.53
CA LYS A 59 -14.95 3.06 -35.57
C LYS A 59 -14.56 3.42 -34.14
N LEU A 60 -13.29 3.76 -33.90
CA LEU A 60 -12.80 4.12 -32.58
C LEU A 60 -12.70 5.64 -32.41
N PRO A 61 -12.99 6.18 -31.21
CA PRO A 61 -12.70 7.58 -30.91
C PRO A 61 -11.21 7.89 -31.05
N THR A 62 -10.86 9.08 -31.57
CA THR A 62 -9.47 9.50 -31.83
C THR A 62 -8.54 9.33 -30.63
N PHE A 63 -9.00 9.68 -29.43
CA PHE A 63 -8.20 9.55 -28.20
C PHE A 63 -7.85 8.08 -27.85
N LEU A 64 -8.69 7.11 -28.24
CA LEU A 64 -8.45 5.68 -28.01
C LEU A 64 -7.41 5.15 -29.00
N VAL A 65 -7.46 5.63 -30.24
CA VAL A 65 -6.46 5.30 -31.27
C VAL A 65 -5.08 5.79 -30.83
N GLU A 66 -4.98 7.03 -30.33
CA GLU A 66 -3.74 7.61 -29.80
C GLU A 66 -3.20 6.85 -28.56
N SER A 67 -4.09 6.31 -27.73
CA SER A 67 -3.69 5.61 -26.49
C SER A 67 -3.37 4.12 -26.69
N LEU A 68 -3.73 3.54 -27.83
CA LEU A 68 -3.68 2.09 -28.08
C LEU A 68 -2.26 1.50 -28.00
N PRO A 69 -1.21 2.14 -28.56
CA PRO A 69 0.17 1.65 -28.42
C PRO A 69 0.62 1.53 -26.96
N THR A 70 0.31 2.53 -26.14
CA THR A 70 0.66 2.53 -24.71
C THR A 70 -0.10 1.45 -23.93
N ILE A 71 -1.39 1.25 -24.25
CA ILE A 71 -2.21 0.19 -23.65
C ILE A 71 -1.66 -1.21 -24.00
N LEU A 72 -1.22 -1.41 -25.24
CA LEU A 72 -0.61 -2.67 -25.67
C LEU A 72 0.66 -2.97 -24.88
N VAL A 73 1.55 -2.00 -24.74
CA VAL A 73 2.77 -2.14 -23.93
C VAL A 73 2.42 -2.48 -22.48
N ALA A 74 1.42 -1.83 -21.88
CA ALA A 74 0.99 -2.15 -20.51
C ALA A 74 0.50 -3.60 -20.38
N PHE A 75 -0.33 -4.08 -21.30
CA PHE A 75 -0.81 -5.47 -21.26
C PHE A 75 0.29 -6.50 -21.48
N MET A 76 1.25 -6.20 -22.36
CA MET A 76 2.44 -7.04 -22.53
C MET A 76 3.22 -7.19 -21.21
N ASN A 77 3.40 -6.09 -20.46
CA ASN A 77 4.07 -6.11 -19.16
C ASN A 77 3.25 -6.80 -18.05
N MET A 78 1.93 -6.81 -18.16
CA MET A 78 1.03 -7.48 -17.20
C MET A 78 0.83 -8.97 -17.51
N TRP A 79 1.32 -9.46 -18.64
CA TRP A 79 1.13 -10.86 -19.02
C TRP A 79 1.86 -11.78 -18.04
N SER A 80 1.12 -12.60 -17.30
CA SER A 80 1.66 -13.51 -16.28
C SER A 80 2.35 -14.77 -16.85
N GLY A 81 2.54 -14.85 -18.17
CA GLY A 81 3.21 -15.97 -18.83
C GLY A 81 4.67 -16.18 -18.42
N TRP A 82 5.28 -15.28 -17.66
CA TRP A 82 6.62 -15.49 -17.09
C TRP A 82 6.70 -16.65 -16.07
N HIS A 83 5.58 -17.06 -15.45
CA HIS A 83 5.57 -18.17 -14.48
C HIS A 83 6.01 -19.51 -15.09
N PHE A 84 5.78 -19.71 -16.38
CA PHE A 84 6.21 -20.94 -17.09
C PHE A 84 7.44 -20.70 -17.98
N LYS A 85 8.15 -19.57 -17.80
CA LYS A 85 9.35 -19.23 -18.58
C LYS A 85 10.45 -20.28 -18.42
N GLY A 86 10.67 -20.77 -17.20
CA GLY A 86 11.65 -21.84 -16.95
C GLY A 86 11.26 -23.16 -17.62
N GLU A 87 9.97 -23.46 -17.70
CA GLU A 87 9.45 -24.67 -18.37
C GLU A 87 9.51 -24.54 -19.90
N PHE A 88 9.31 -23.34 -20.42
CA PHE A 88 9.50 -22.99 -21.82
C PHE A 88 10.96 -23.12 -22.26
N LEU A 89 11.90 -22.52 -21.53
CA LEU A 89 13.33 -22.60 -21.85
C LEU A 89 13.87 -24.02 -21.70
N ALA A 90 13.27 -24.82 -20.83
CA ALA A 90 13.54 -26.25 -20.68
C ALA A 90 12.86 -27.13 -21.76
N GLY A 91 12.16 -26.55 -22.74
CA GLY A 91 11.54 -27.26 -23.86
C GLY A 91 10.34 -28.13 -23.48
N LYS A 92 9.74 -27.95 -22.30
CA LYS A 92 8.62 -28.80 -21.82
C LYS A 92 7.32 -28.59 -22.60
N PHE A 93 7.18 -27.46 -23.30
CA PHE A 93 6.04 -27.15 -24.16
C PHE A 93 6.51 -26.70 -25.53
N LYS A 94 5.71 -26.99 -26.56
CA LYS A 94 5.93 -26.47 -27.91
C LYS A 94 5.80 -24.95 -27.92
N THR A 95 6.77 -24.25 -28.50
CA THR A 95 6.84 -22.79 -28.56
C THR A 95 5.57 -22.17 -29.15
N GLU A 96 4.99 -22.84 -30.14
CA GLU A 96 3.77 -22.43 -30.83
C GLU A 96 2.56 -22.40 -29.89
N HIS A 97 2.48 -23.33 -28.95
CA HIS A 97 1.42 -23.36 -27.95
C HIS A 97 1.48 -22.13 -27.03
N TYR A 98 2.71 -21.73 -26.67
CA TYR A 98 2.96 -20.63 -25.75
C TYR A 98 2.74 -19.27 -26.43
N PHE A 99 3.19 -19.14 -27.67
CA PHE A 99 2.92 -17.99 -28.51
C PHE A 99 1.42 -17.78 -28.75
N ASN A 100 0.67 -18.86 -29.02
CA ASN A 100 -0.77 -18.78 -29.21
C ASN A 100 -1.51 -18.37 -27.92
N ARG A 101 -1.02 -18.76 -26.74
CA ARG A 101 -1.55 -18.27 -25.46
C ARG A 101 -1.29 -16.78 -25.25
N PHE A 102 -0.11 -16.30 -25.61
CA PHE A 102 0.23 -14.88 -25.59
C PHE A 102 -0.71 -14.07 -26.51
N LYS A 103 -0.88 -14.51 -27.76
CA LYS A 103 -1.80 -13.87 -28.71
C LYS A 103 -3.24 -13.82 -28.19
N LYS A 104 -3.76 -14.94 -27.67
CA LYS A 104 -5.12 -15.02 -27.10
C LYS A 104 -5.30 -14.08 -25.92
N PHE A 105 -4.31 -13.98 -25.03
CA PHE A 105 -4.34 -13.05 -23.91
C PHE A 105 -4.41 -11.59 -24.39
N MET A 106 -3.51 -11.21 -25.31
CA MET A 106 -3.46 -9.85 -25.85
C MET A 106 -4.76 -9.49 -26.57
N ALA A 107 -5.25 -10.37 -27.44
CA ALA A 107 -6.51 -10.17 -28.17
C ALA A 107 -7.69 -9.99 -27.21
N HIS A 108 -7.80 -10.84 -26.18
CA HIS A 108 -8.86 -10.73 -25.20
C HIS A 108 -8.81 -9.41 -24.42
N LYS A 109 -7.63 -9.00 -23.93
CA LYS A 109 -7.47 -7.77 -23.16
C LYS A 109 -7.75 -6.51 -23.97
N VAL A 110 -7.24 -6.46 -25.19
CA VAL A 110 -7.48 -5.34 -26.11
C VAL A 110 -8.95 -5.23 -26.46
N ARG A 111 -9.60 -6.36 -26.80
CA ARG A 111 -11.03 -6.39 -27.18
C ARG A 111 -11.95 -6.03 -26.01
N VAL A 112 -11.65 -6.48 -24.79
CA VAL A 112 -12.39 -6.08 -23.56
C VAL A 112 -12.21 -4.58 -23.28
N THR A 113 -11.02 -4.03 -23.54
CA THR A 113 -10.72 -2.62 -23.32
C THR A 113 -11.49 -1.74 -24.29
N ILE A 114 -11.49 -2.10 -25.57
CA ILE A 114 -12.22 -1.41 -26.64
C ILE A 114 -13.74 -1.50 -26.42
N ASN A 115 -14.26 -2.66 -25.97
CA ASN A 115 -15.70 -2.91 -25.88
C ASN A 115 -16.38 -2.50 -24.56
N GLY A 116 -15.69 -1.91 -23.58
CA GLY A 116 -16.41 -1.40 -22.40
C GLY A 116 -15.63 -1.12 -21.12
N GLN A 117 -14.30 -1.17 -21.08
CA GLN A 117 -13.52 -0.90 -19.86
C GLN A 117 -12.35 0.07 -20.04
N PHE A 118 -12.45 1.00 -20.99
CA PHE A 118 -11.38 1.95 -21.32
C PHE A 118 -10.87 2.76 -20.11
N ASN A 119 -11.77 3.29 -19.27
CA ASN A 119 -11.38 4.07 -18.08
C ASN A 119 -10.55 3.26 -17.06
N ALA A 120 -10.69 1.93 -17.03
CA ALA A 120 -9.89 1.06 -16.17
C ALA A 120 -8.50 0.77 -16.76
N ALA A 121 -8.40 0.66 -18.09
CA ALA A 121 -7.14 0.44 -18.80
C ALA A 121 -6.27 1.71 -18.84
N VAL A 122 -6.85 2.89 -19.09
CA VAL A 122 -6.15 4.19 -19.01
C VAL A 122 -5.62 4.42 -17.59
N LYS A 123 -6.41 4.05 -16.57
CA LYS A 123 -5.97 4.10 -15.19
C LYS A 123 -4.81 3.14 -14.90
N ALA A 124 -4.89 1.90 -15.39
CA ALA A 124 -3.78 0.93 -15.25
C ALA A 124 -2.49 1.40 -15.95
N VAL A 125 -2.60 2.11 -17.07
CA VAL A 125 -1.46 2.71 -17.79
C VAL A 125 -0.88 3.91 -17.01
N GLY A 126 -1.73 4.80 -16.49
CA GLY A 126 -1.30 5.90 -15.62
C GLY A 126 -0.59 5.38 -14.36
N ASP A 127 -1.13 4.34 -13.73
CA ASP A 127 -0.55 3.71 -12.54
C ASP A 127 0.82 3.07 -12.85
N LEU A 128 1.03 2.53 -14.06
CA LEU A 128 2.30 1.92 -14.51
C LEU A 128 3.38 2.95 -14.87
N GLN A 129 3.01 4.06 -15.51
CA GLN A 129 3.93 5.17 -15.79
C GLN A 129 4.40 5.84 -14.50
N ASP A 130 3.48 6.01 -13.54
CA ASP A 130 3.78 6.57 -12.22
C ASP A 130 4.67 5.62 -11.38
N PHE A 131 4.48 4.30 -11.52
CA PHE A 131 5.35 3.28 -10.91
C PHE A 131 6.77 3.25 -11.49
N ARG A 132 6.94 3.36 -12.81
CA ARG A 132 8.26 3.42 -13.45
C ARG A 132 9.03 4.70 -13.11
N TYR A 133 8.33 5.84 -13.08
CA TYR A 133 8.91 7.13 -12.68
C TYR A 133 9.39 7.11 -11.23
N LYS A 134 8.58 6.58 -10.30
CA LYS A 134 8.93 6.43 -8.88
C LYS A 134 10.05 5.41 -8.64
N SER A 135 10.14 4.36 -9.46
CA SER A 135 11.20 3.34 -9.37
C SER A 135 12.55 3.84 -9.90
N ALA A 136 12.55 4.71 -10.92
CA ALA A 136 13.76 5.38 -11.41
C ALA A 136 14.29 6.45 -10.45
N MET A 137 13.42 7.08 -9.65
CA MET A 137 13.85 8.04 -8.62
C MET A 137 14.47 7.38 -7.38
N LYS A 138 14.11 6.13 -7.05
CA LYS A 138 14.69 5.39 -5.91
C LYS A 138 16.13 4.89 -6.15
N SER A 139 16.59 4.78 -7.41
CA SER A 139 17.93 4.26 -7.73
C SER A 139 19.04 5.31 -7.67
N THR A 140 18.71 6.59 -7.52
CA THR A 140 19.71 7.64 -7.26
C THR A 140 19.60 8.04 -5.79
N GLY A 141 20.43 7.43 -4.94
CA GLY A 141 20.47 7.64 -3.49
C GLY A 141 20.92 9.04 -3.07
N ARG A 142 20.22 10.09 -3.51
CA ARG A 142 20.38 11.46 -2.99
C ARG A 142 19.22 11.80 -2.07
N PRO A 143 19.47 12.53 -0.96
CA PRO A 143 18.41 13.08 -0.15
C PRO A 143 17.55 13.96 -1.06
N VAL A 144 16.23 13.83 -0.97
CA VAL A 144 15.28 14.71 -1.66
C VAL A 144 15.45 16.12 -1.10
N GLY A 145 16.43 16.82 -1.67
CA GLY A 145 16.64 18.25 -1.52
C GLY A 145 15.60 18.95 -2.36
N PHE A 146 14.81 19.78 -1.69
CA PHE A 146 14.19 21.00 -2.18
C PHE A 146 14.78 21.48 -3.52
N ASN A 147 14.17 21.07 -4.64
CA ASN A 147 14.13 21.78 -5.93
C ASN A 147 13.56 20.92 -7.08
N ASP A 148 12.60 20.02 -6.83
CA ASP A 148 11.92 19.37 -7.96
C ASP A 148 10.69 20.17 -8.38
N ARG A 149 10.89 21.05 -9.37
CA ARG A 149 9.89 21.84 -10.10
C ARG A 149 8.94 20.96 -10.95
N ARG A 150 8.53 19.77 -10.49
CA ARG A 150 7.80 18.78 -11.32
C ARG A 150 6.58 18.15 -10.66
N HIS A 151 5.88 18.90 -9.81
CA HIS A 151 4.46 18.65 -9.58
C HIS A 151 3.64 19.79 -10.17
N ASN A 152 3.63 19.90 -11.50
CA ASN A 152 2.54 20.57 -12.19
C ASN A 152 1.31 19.66 -12.14
N ASN A 153 0.71 19.54 -10.95
CA ASN A 153 -0.69 19.19 -10.87
C ASN A 153 -1.44 20.50 -11.20
N PRO A 154 -2.15 20.61 -12.34
CA PRO A 154 -2.83 21.86 -12.73
C PRO A 154 -3.87 22.31 -11.70
N GLU A 155 -4.23 21.46 -10.73
CA GLU A 155 -5.10 21.79 -9.60
C GLU A 155 -4.40 22.57 -8.46
N PHE A 156 -3.07 22.65 -8.43
CA PHE A 156 -2.32 23.31 -7.34
C PHE A 156 -1.46 24.48 -7.85
N SER A 157 -1.33 25.49 -6.98
CA SER A 157 -0.49 26.66 -7.23
C SER A 157 0.97 26.26 -7.50
N PRO A 158 1.67 26.92 -8.45
CA PRO A 158 3.09 26.68 -8.72
C PRO A 158 4.01 27.18 -7.58
N TYR A 159 3.44 27.89 -6.60
CA TYR A 159 4.18 28.45 -5.48
C TYR A 159 4.08 27.54 -4.24
N ALA A 160 5.21 27.36 -3.55
CA ALA A 160 5.28 26.64 -2.28
C ALA A 160 5.59 27.60 -1.13
N ILE A 161 4.90 27.43 0.00
CA ILE A 161 5.18 28.16 1.24
C ILE A 161 5.99 27.26 2.15
N LEU A 162 7.20 27.70 2.51
CA LEU A 162 8.05 27.01 3.46
C LEU A 162 7.84 27.57 4.87
N ILE A 163 7.46 26.70 5.80
CA ILE A 163 7.27 27.06 7.21
C ILE A 163 8.29 26.27 8.04
N GLN A 164 9.14 26.99 8.76
CA GLN A 164 10.07 26.39 9.73
C GLN A 164 9.51 26.61 11.14
N CYS A 165 9.10 25.54 11.78
CA CYS A 165 8.55 25.57 13.12
C CYS A 165 8.79 24.24 13.85
N PRO A 166 8.74 24.23 15.20
CA PRO A 166 8.68 22.99 15.96
C PRO A 166 7.54 22.06 15.50
N PRO A 167 7.67 20.73 15.63
CA PRO A 167 6.70 19.77 15.08
C PRO A 167 5.26 19.99 15.53
N HIS A 168 5.06 20.30 16.82
CA HIS A 168 3.72 20.56 17.39
C HIS A 168 2.98 21.75 16.77
N MET A 169 3.70 22.68 16.13
CA MET A 169 3.07 23.82 15.47
C MET A 169 2.29 23.40 14.22
N LEU A 170 2.72 22.36 13.50
CA LEU A 170 2.01 21.87 12.29
C LEU A 170 0.55 21.53 12.57
N ASN A 171 0.29 20.95 13.75
CA ASN A 171 -1.05 20.59 14.17
C ASN A 171 -1.89 21.79 14.62
N THR A 172 -1.28 22.95 14.87
CA THR A 172 -1.98 24.14 15.41
C THR A 172 -1.93 25.37 14.49
N ILE A 173 -1.14 25.33 13.42
CA ILE A 173 -1.08 26.39 12.41
C ILE A 173 -2.44 26.53 11.73
N VAL A 174 -2.82 27.79 11.54
CA VAL A 174 -3.98 28.24 10.77
C VAL A 174 -3.64 29.49 9.98
N PHE A 175 -4.43 29.75 8.95
CA PHE A 175 -4.26 30.91 8.08
C PHE A 175 -5.55 31.74 8.10
N SER A 176 -5.39 33.04 7.90
CA SER A 176 -6.51 33.98 7.76
C SER A 176 -6.10 35.15 6.89
N ASN A 177 -7.09 35.92 6.44
CA ASN A 177 -6.85 37.15 5.70
C ASN A 177 -6.73 38.34 6.66
N SER A 178 -5.89 39.30 6.30
CA SER A 178 -5.79 40.62 6.90
C SER A 178 -5.61 41.66 5.79
N GLY A 179 -6.71 42.21 5.29
CA GLY A 179 -6.69 43.00 4.06
C GLY A 179 -6.35 42.10 2.87
N GLU A 180 -5.36 42.50 2.09
CA GLU A 180 -4.82 41.74 0.95
C GLU A 180 -3.78 40.67 1.38
N ASP A 181 -3.38 40.66 2.65
CA ASP A 181 -2.35 39.75 3.15
C ASP A 181 -2.91 38.43 3.68
N VAL A 182 -2.14 37.37 3.49
CA VAL A 182 -2.35 36.07 4.14
C VAL A 182 -1.47 36.01 5.39
N ILE A 183 -2.11 35.93 6.55
CA ILE A 183 -1.41 35.85 7.84
C ILE A 183 -1.49 34.44 8.45
N MET A 184 -0.34 33.94 8.89
CA MET A 184 -0.22 32.69 9.64
C MET A 184 -0.43 32.95 11.14
N LYS A 185 -1.24 32.12 11.78
CA LYS A 185 -1.47 32.14 13.24
C LYS A 185 -1.38 30.73 13.81
N GLN A 186 -1.37 30.63 15.14
CA GLN A 186 -1.36 29.38 15.87
C GLN A 186 -2.52 29.33 16.87
N HIS A 187 -3.24 28.20 16.90
CA HIS A 187 -4.20 27.92 17.98
C HIS A 187 -3.55 27.21 19.16
N LEU A 188 -4.22 27.26 20.31
CA LEU A 188 -3.88 26.39 21.42
C LEU A 188 -4.06 24.92 21.02
N GLY A 189 -3.06 24.10 21.34
CA GLY A 189 -3.12 22.65 21.15
C GLY A 189 -4.07 21.99 22.15
N ALA A 190 -4.53 20.78 21.82
CA ALA A 190 -5.27 19.96 22.76
C ALA A 190 -4.36 19.48 23.91
N SER A 191 -4.95 19.29 25.10
CA SER A 191 -4.25 18.71 26.23
C SER A 191 -3.84 17.27 25.94
N TRP A 192 -2.67 16.87 26.45
CA TRP A 192 -2.18 15.51 26.27
C TRP A 192 -3.00 14.52 27.10
N ARG A 193 -3.31 13.38 26.50
CA ARG A 193 -3.87 12.20 27.15
C ARG A 193 -2.95 11.03 26.81
N ASP A 194 -2.65 10.20 27.80
CA ASP A 194 -1.82 9.03 27.57
C ASP A 194 -2.51 8.03 26.65
N LEU A 195 -1.72 7.44 25.77
CA LEU A 195 -2.14 6.50 24.74
C LEU A 195 -1.88 5.08 25.23
N SER A 196 -2.84 4.19 24.99
CA SER A 196 -2.62 2.75 25.14
C SER A 196 -1.60 2.24 24.12
N THR A 197 -1.06 1.03 24.30
CA THR A 197 -0.09 0.46 23.34
C THR A 197 -0.69 0.40 21.93
N ILE A 198 -1.96 -0.02 21.80
CA ILE A 198 -2.64 -0.12 20.51
C ILE A 198 -2.79 1.25 19.84
N GLN A 199 -3.10 2.28 20.63
CA GLN A 199 -3.19 3.65 20.12
C GLN A 199 -1.81 4.16 19.69
N LEU A 200 -0.78 3.96 20.51
CA LEU A 200 0.59 4.40 20.22
C LEU A 200 1.12 3.79 18.92
N VAL A 201 1.02 2.47 18.74
CA VAL A 201 1.52 1.83 17.51
C VAL A 201 0.69 2.21 16.28
N ASN A 202 -0.54 2.68 16.47
CA ASN A 202 -1.41 3.21 15.43
C ASN A 202 -1.36 4.74 15.27
N TRP A 203 -0.52 5.41 16.05
CA TRP A 203 -0.41 6.86 16.08
C TRP A 203 0.46 7.37 14.93
N PRO A 204 0.15 8.52 14.31
CA PRO A 204 1.01 9.10 13.28
C PRO A 204 2.46 9.21 13.72
N HIS A 205 3.37 8.97 12.78
CA HIS A 205 4.81 9.09 12.96
C HIS A 205 5.45 8.08 13.93
N VAL A 206 4.76 7.02 14.32
CA VAL A 206 5.32 5.95 15.18
C VAL A 206 5.80 4.76 14.36
N GLU A 207 7.03 4.35 14.61
CA GLU A 207 7.58 3.07 14.17
C GLU A 207 7.88 2.20 15.38
N VAL A 208 7.60 0.90 15.24
CA VAL A 208 7.93 -0.13 16.23
C VAL A 208 8.75 -1.21 15.57
N SER A 209 9.92 -1.47 16.15
CA SER A 209 10.78 -2.59 15.81
C SER A 209 10.62 -3.67 16.86
N PHE A 210 10.30 -4.89 16.44
CA PHE A 210 10.16 -6.04 17.32
C PHE A 210 11.16 -7.10 16.93
N ARG A 211 11.91 -7.63 17.90
CA ARG A 211 12.96 -8.62 17.65
C ARG A 211 13.02 -9.67 18.75
N THR A 212 12.98 -10.93 18.33
CA THR A 212 13.36 -12.11 19.11
C THR A 212 14.43 -12.90 18.35
N GLN A 213 14.88 -14.02 18.91
CA GLN A 213 15.73 -14.97 18.19
C GLN A 213 15.08 -15.44 16.87
N ASP A 214 13.77 -15.68 16.91
CA ASP A 214 13.05 -16.32 15.81
C ASP A 214 12.31 -15.35 14.91
N LEU A 215 11.86 -14.19 15.39
CA LEU A 215 11.02 -13.26 14.64
C LEU A 215 11.60 -11.84 14.70
N CYS A 216 11.71 -11.19 13.55
CA CYS A 216 12.01 -9.77 13.50
C CYS A 216 11.20 -9.06 12.42
N PHE A 217 10.50 -8.01 12.85
CA PHE A 217 9.73 -7.15 11.97
C PHE A 217 9.78 -5.70 12.42
N VAL A 218 9.52 -4.80 11.48
CA VAL A 218 9.32 -3.38 11.70
C VAL A 218 7.93 -3.02 11.22
N ARG A 219 7.18 -2.30 12.04
CA ARG A 219 5.88 -1.74 11.70
C ARG A 219 5.98 -0.23 11.79
N ARG A 220 5.93 0.45 10.65
CA ARG A 220 6.10 1.90 10.54
C ARG A 220 4.79 2.56 10.12
N GLN A 221 4.39 3.60 10.84
CA GLN A 221 3.35 4.53 10.40
C GLN A 221 3.89 5.45 9.33
N ALA A 222 3.55 5.13 8.08
CA ALA A 222 3.95 5.87 6.88
C ALA A 222 2.82 6.78 6.39
N THR A 223 2.06 7.38 7.33
CA THR A 223 0.94 8.28 7.04
C THR A 223 1.38 9.39 6.10
N GLU A 224 0.65 9.52 5.00
CA GLU A 224 0.85 10.57 4.02
C GLU A 224 0.01 11.79 4.40
N PHE A 225 0.64 12.96 4.29
CA PHE A 225 0.02 14.25 4.55
C PHE A 225 0.15 15.12 3.31
N VAL A 226 -0.98 15.54 2.73
CA VAL A 226 -1.02 16.55 1.66
C VAL A 226 -1.59 17.83 2.25
N ARG A 227 -0.83 18.93 2.18
CA ARG A 227 -1.15 20.20 2.82
C ARG A 227 -1.16 21.31 1.80
N TYR A 228 -2.17 22.17 1.86
CA TYR A 228 -2.28 23.33 0.96
C TYR A 228 -3.22 24.39 1.54
N LEU A 229 -3.09 25.60 1.01
CA LEU A 229 -4.03 26.68 1.24
C LEU A 229 -5.12 26.64 0.16
N ASN A 230 -6.35 26.93 0.56
CA ASN A 230 -7.49 27.04 -0.36
C ASN A 230 -8.32 28.30 -0.04
N PHE A 231 -9.05 28.81 -1.02
CA PHE A 231 -10.03 29.88 -0.80
C PHE A 231 -11.45 29.30 -0.63
N LEU A 232 -11.75 28.21 -1.35
CA LEU A 232 -13.02 27.51 -1.29
C LEU A 232 -12.95 26.25 -0.42
N PRO A 233 -14.06 25.81 0.22
CA PRO A 233 -14.12 24.51 0.88
C PRO A 233 -13.78 23.41 -0.14
N HIS A 234 -12.65 22.73 0.05
CA HIS A 234 -12.30 21.66 -0.88
C HIS A 234 -13.16 20.42 -0.61
N GLU A 235 -13.91 20.01 -1.63
CA GLU A 235 -14.47 18.67 -1.70
C GLU A 235 -13.39 17.72 -2.21
N CYS A 236 -12.73 17.04 -1.29
CA CYS A 236 -11.73 16.02 -1.64
C CYS A 236 -12.36 15.01 -2.60
N ARG A 237 -11.84 14.96 -3.83
CA ARG A 237 -12.29 14.01 -4.87
C ARG A 237 -12.02 12.58 -4.41
N LYS A 238 -12.93 11.66 -4.75
CA LYS A 238 -12.77 10.23 -4.50
C LYS A 238 -11.59 9.72 -5.31
N THR A 239 -10.51 9.38 -4.63
CA THR A 239 -9.41 8.67 -5.26
C THR A 239 -9.57 7.18 -4.99
N ASN A 240 -9.99 6.42 -6.01
CA ASN A 240 -9.96 4.95 -5.95
C ASN A 240 -8.49 4.49 -6.00
N HIS A 241 -7.84 4.40 -4.86
CA HIS A 241 -6.49 3.84 -4.78
C HIS A 241 -6.51 2.36 -4.40
N SER A 242 -5.54 1.62 -4.90
CA SER A 242 -5.20 0.29 -4.42
C SER A 242 -4.95 0.33 -2.90
N ILE A 243 -5.36 -0.73 -2.17
CA ILE A 243 -5.08 -0.88 -0.75
C ILE A 243 -3.57 -1.10 -0.52
N ILE A 244 -2.92 -1.89 -1.38
CA ILE A 244 -1.48 -2.10 -1.37
C ILE A 244 -0.85 -1.13 -2.37
N GLU A 245 -0.02 -0.23 -1.88
CA GLU A 245 0.63 0.77 -2.74
C GLU A 245 1.95 0.26 -3.30
N HIS A 246 2.70 -0.52 -2.51
CA HIS A 246 4.03 -0.93 -2.90
C HIS A 246 4.47 -2.20 -2.17
N VAL A 247 5.18 -3.07 -2.89
CA VAL A 247 5.86 -4.26 -2.35
C VAL A 247 7.29 -4.26 -2.87
N GLU A 248 8.26 -4.39 -1.97
CA GLU A 248 9.69 -4.41 -2.30
C GLU A 248 10.37 -5.58 -1.60
N THR A 249 11.31 -6.22 -2.30
CA THR A 249 12.16 -7.28 -1.72
C THR A 249 13.50 -6.69 -1.35
N LEU A 250 13.90 -6.88 -0.10
CA LEU A 250 15.19 -6.42 0.43
C LEU A 250 16.31 -7.33 -0.09
N ARG A 251 17.19 -6.76 -0.93
CA ARG A 251 18.26 -7.50 -1.60
C ARG A 251 19.47 -7.82 -0.71
N ASN A 252 19.65 -7.09 0.39
CA ASN A 252 20.87 -7.12 1.22
C ASN A 252 20.76 -8.04 2.46
N TYR A 253 19.80 -8.96 2.51
CA TYR A 253 19.70 -9.92 3.61
C TYR A 253 20.13 -11.30 3.10
N ASP A 254 21.20 -11.84 3.69
CA ASP A 254 21.92 -13.10 3.36
C ASP A 254 21.10 -14.40 3.39
N ARG A 255 19.76 -14.33 3.45
CA ARG A 255 18.88 -15.50 3.55
C ARG A 255 17.88 -15.54 2.42
N GLN A 256 17.63 -16.74 1.92
CA GLN A 256 16.58 -17.01 0.96
C GLN A 256 15.24 -16.46 1.48
N LYS A 257 14.50 -15.79 0.60
CA LYS A 257 13.13 -15.33 0.87
C LYS A 257 12.24 -16.54 1.11
N VAL A 258 11.59 -16.61 2.26
CA VAL A 258 10.67 -17.69 2.63
C VAL A 258 9.30 -17.09 2.91
N CYS A 259 8.25 -17.76 2.44
CA CYS A 259 6.87 -17.35 2.62
C CYS A 259 6.21 -18.20 3.72
N TYR A 260 5.53 -17.54 4.66
CA TYR A 260 4.86 -18.15 5.79
C TYR A 260 3.37 -17.83 5.74
N THR A 261 2.54 -18.84 5.99
CA THR A 261 1.09 -18.64 6.06
C THR A 261 0.73 -17.87 7.33
N TYR A 262 -0.35 -17.10 7.26
CA TYR A 262 -0.93 -16.41 8.41
C TYR A 262 -1.20 -17.38 9.56
N ARG A 263 -1.73 -18.57 9.27
CA ARG A 263 -2.00 -19.60 10.28
C ARG A 263 -0.73 -20.01 11.01
N PHE A 264 0.36 -20.31 10.28
CA PHE A 264 1.62 -20.70 10.91
C PHE A 264 2.19 -19.58 11.80
N LEU A 265 2.15 -18.33 11.34
CA LEU A 265 2.57 -17.17 12.15
C LEU A 265 1.70 -16.99 13.39
N GLN A 266 0.38 -17.20 13.26
CA GLN A 266 -0.57 -17.10 14.36
C GLN A 266 -0.29 -18.14 15.45
N GLU A 267 -0.10 -19.41 15.07
CA GLU A 267 0.18 -20.51 15.99
C GLU A 267 1.51 -20.28 16.73
N TYR A 268 2.56 -19.87 16.01
CA TYR A 268 3.83 -19.48 16.62
C TYR A 268 3.67 -18.35 17.64
N ILE A 269 2.96 -17.28 17.28
CA ILE A 269 2.75 -16.13 18.18
C ILE A 269 1.95 -16.54 19.42
N GLN A 270 0.94 -17.40 19.26
CA GLN A 270 0.16 -17.91 20.38
C GLN A 270 1.05 -18.72 21.34
N GLU A 271 1.82 -19.67 20.83
CA GLU A 271 2.75 -20.48 21.61
C GLU A 271 3.81 -19.63 22.32
N TYR A 272 4.34 -18.62 21.62
CA TYR A 272 5.32 -17.70 22.18
C TYR A 272 4.74 -16.87 23.34
N VAL A 273 3.54 -16.32 23.18
CA VAL A 273 2.86 -15.57 24.24
C VAL A 273 2.53 -16.47 25.42
N GLN A 274 2.07 -17.71 25.19
CA GLN A 274 1.80 -18.65 26.29
C GLN A 274 3.09 -19.03 27.03
N ALA A 275 4.20 -19.22 26.33
CA ALA A 275 5.49 -19.45 26.96
C ALA A 275 5.93 -18.26 27.81
N LEU A 276 5.79 -17.02 27.32
CA LEU A 276 6.12 -15.82 28.09
C LEU A 276 5.32 -15.70 29.40
N LYS A 277 4.06 -16.14 29.43
CA LYS A 277 3.23 -16.15 30.65
C LYS A 277 3.76 -17.06 31.76
N THR A 278 4.64 -18.02 31.43
CA THR A 278 5.24 -18.92 32.42
C THR A 278 6.38 -18.26 33.20
N ILE A 279 6.91 -17.13 32.71
CA ILE A 279 7.96 -16.34 33.37
C ILE A 279 7.33 -15.56 34.53
N LYS A 280 7.80 -15.77 35.76
CA LYS A 280 7.24 -15.11 36.95
C LYS A 280 7.52 -13.60 37.03
N ASP A 281 8.67 -13.16 36.52
CA ASP A 281 9.16 -11.79 36.68
C ASP A 281 8.77 -10.83 35.54
N ILE A 282 8.00 -11.31 34.54
CA ILE A 282 7.53 -10.43 33.47
C ILE A 282 6.39 -9.54 34.01
N THR A 283 6.59 -8.23 34.01
CA THR A 283 5.54 -7.30 34.46
C THR A 283 4.32 -7.40 33.55
N GLY A 284 3.11 -7.34 34.13
CA GLY A 284 1.86 -7.43 33.38
C GLY A 284 1.76 -6.42 32.22
N GLY A 285 2.26 -5.20 32.44
CA GLY A 285 2.30 -4.16 31.40
C GLY A 285 3.25 -4.48 30.24
N LYS A 286 4.40 -5.15 30.50
CA LYS A 286 5.33 -5.57 29.44
C LYS A 286 4.74 -6.69 28.59
N LEU A 287 4.08 -7.66 29.24
CA LEU A 287 3.39 -8.74 28.53
C LEU A 287 2.25 -8.20 27.65
N GLU A 288 1.46 -7.26 28.16
CA GLU A 288 0.39 -6.60 27.39
C GLU A 288 0.94 -5.81 26.19
N GLU A 289 2.07 -5.12 26.36
CA GLU A 289 2.76 -4.43 25.26
C GLU A 289 3.16 -5.40 24.15
N VAL A 290 3.84 -6.50 24.50
CA VAL A 290 4.27 -7.56 23.56
C VAL A 290 3.07 -8.14 22.82
N LEU A 291 2.02 -8.55 23.56
CA LEU A 291 0.81 -9.11 22.99
C LEU A 291 0.15 -8.16 21.99
N THR A 292 0.07 -6.88 22.34
CA THR A 292 -0.54 -5.86 21.48
C THR A 292 0.25 -5.70 20.18
N ILE A 293 1.57 -5.59 20.26
CA ILE A 293 2.44 -5.43 19.08
C ILE A 293 2.32 -6.64 18.15
N LEU A 294 2.39 -7.85 18.68
CA LEU A 294 2.25 -9.09 17.91
C LEU A 294 0.85 -9.24 17.29
N THR A 295 -0.19 -8.82 17.99
CA THR A 295 -1.56 -8.82 17.47
C THR A 295 -1.72 -7.81 16.34
N GLN A 296 -1.14 -6.62 16.44
CA GLN A 296 -1.18 -5.63 15.36
C GLN A 296 -0.41 -6.11 14.13
N PHE A 297 0.72 -6.80 14.32
CA PHE A 297 1.47 -7.47 13.24
C PHE A 297 0.61 -8.52 12.51
N LEU A 298 -0.03 -9.43 13.24
CA LEU A 298 -0.92 -10.44 12.64
C LEU A 298 -2.11 -9.80 11.90
N GLU A 299 -2.71 -8.77 12.47
CA GLU A 299 -3.78 -8.02 11.80
C GLU A 299 -3.31 -7.31 10.53
N ASP A 300 -2.04 -6.87 10.46
CA ASP A 300 -1.46 -6.34 9.22
C ASP A 300 -1.29 -7.47 8.18
N VAL A 301 -0.71 -8.61 8.56
CA VAL A 301 -0.54 -9.78 7.67
C VAL A 301 -1.89 -10.24 7.10
N LYS A 302 -2.89 -10.36 7.98
CA LYS A 302 -4.26 -10.72 7.61
C LYS A 302 -4.90 -9.69 6.69
N PHE A 303 -4.63 -8.41 6.90
CA PHE A 303 -5.19 -7.33 6.08
C PHE A 303 -4.53 -7.24 4.70
N ILE A 304 -3.21 -7.42 4.62
CA ILE A 304 -2.46 -7.47 3.37
C ILE A 304 -2.99 -8.63 2.51
N ASN A 305 -3.30 -9.78 3.13
CA ASN A 305 -3.96 -10.93 2.52
C ASN A 305 -3.41 -11.36 1.15
N VAL A 306 -2.09 -11.28 0.94
CA VAL A 306 -1.46 -11.84 -0.26
C VAL A 306 -1.42 -13.35 -0.10
N ASN A 307 -2.46 -14.03 -0.61
CA ASN A 307 -2.69 -15.47 -0.45
C ASN A 307 -2.64 -15.96 1.02
N GLY A 308 -3.10 -15.12 1.96
CA GLY A 308 -3.04 -15.44 3.39
C GLY A 308 -1.63 -15.68 3.91
N SER A 309 -0.62 -14.98 3.39
CA SER A 309 0.79 -15.22 3.69
C SER A 309 1.60 -13.94 3.82
N MET A 310 2.79 -14.05 4.42
CA MET A 310 3.81 -13.00 4.43
C MET A 310 5.19 -13.61 4.17
N ALA A 311 6.02 -12.91 3.41
CA ALA A 311 7.39 -13.35 3.13
C ALA A 311 8.42 -12.56 3.93
N THR A 312 9.51 -13.22 4.29
CA THR A 312 10.71 -12.56 4.84
C THR A 312 11.36 -11.66 3.80
N ASN A 313 12.28 -10.79 4.25
CA ASN A 313 12.98 -9.81 3.41
C ASN A 313 12.03 -9.00 2.52
N THR A 314 10.83 -8.68 3.01
CA THR A 314 9.80 -8.00 2.22
C THR A 314 9.29 -6.78 2.95
N VAL A 315 9.17 -5.67 2.22
CA VAL A 315 8.51 -4.43 2.62
C VAL A 315 7.16 -4.36 1.92
N VAL A 316 6.08 -4.11 2.66
CA VAL A 316 4.74 -3.91 2.12
C VAL A 316 4.20 -2.58 2.66
N LEU A 317 3.91 -1.64 1.76
CA LEU A 317 3.23 -0.39 2.09
C LEU A 317 1.75 -0.49 1.69
N PHE A 318 0.86 -0.28 2.66
CA PHE A 318 -0.58 -0.40 2.44
C PHE A 318 -1.37 0.61 3.28
N ARG A 319 -2.58 0.95 2.81
CA ARG A 319 -3.48 1.91 3.44
C ARG A 319 -4.32 1.23 4.51
N LEU A 320 -4.42 1.85 5.69
CA LEU A 320 -5.29 1.36 6.77
C LEU A 320 -6.77 1.67 6.54
N SER A 321 -7.05 2.74 5.78
CA SER A 321 -8.39 3.16 5.42
C SER A 321 -8.50 3.36 3.91
N PRO A 322 -9.59 2.89 3.27
CA PRO A 322 -9.85 3.20 1.87
C PRO A 322 -10.09 4.69 1.66
N MET A 323 -10.70 5.35 2.65
CA MET A 323 -11.03 6.78 2.59
C MET A 323 -9.98 7.61 3.35
N PRO A 324 -9.39 8.63 2.71
CA PRO A 324 -8.60 9.63 3.42
C PRO A 324 -9.44 10.40 4.44
N PHE A 325 -8.75 11.02 5.39
CA PHE A 325 -9.32 11.98 6.32
C PHE A 325 -8.89 13.39 5.94
N ILE A 326 -9.68 14.39 6.33
CA ILE A 326 -9.43 15.80 6.04
C ILE A 326 -9.51 16.63 7.33
N ARG A 327 -8.58 17.57 7.48
CA ARG A 327 -8.64 18.65 8.45
C ARG A 327 -8.71 19.97 7.68
N ASN A 328 -9.86 20.63 7.77
CA ASN A 328 -10.02 22.00 7.26
C ASN A 328 -9.98 22.94 8.45
N LYS A 329 -8.96 23.80 8.50
CA LYS A 329 -8.84 24.83 9.51
C LYS A 329 -9.15 26.17 8.86
N LYS A 330 -10.28 26.76 9.26
CA LYS A 330 -10.71 28.09 8.86
C LYS A 330 -10.93 28.93 10.11
N LEU A 331 -10.39 30.14 10.13
CA LEU A 331 -10.71 31.13 11.16
C LEU A 331 -12.00 31.84 10.74
N VAL A 332 -13.08 31.64 11.50
CA VAL A 332 -14.35 32.37 11.28
C VAL A 332 -14.26 33.69 12.06
N LYS A 333 -14.14 34.81 11.36
CA LYS A 333 -14.44 36.13 11.94
C LYS A 333 -15.94 36.38 11.78
N THR A 334 -16.60 36.78 12.85
CA THR A 334 -18.04 37.14 12.88
C THR A 334 -18.40 38.33 12.00
N THR A 335 -17.40 39.08 11.50
CA THR A 335 -17.58 40.32 10.75
C THR A 335 -17.39 40.21 9.23
N ASP A 336 -16.85 39.10 8.73
CA ASP A 336 -16.51 38.98 7.30
C ASP A 336 -17.74 38.51 6.51
N LYS A 337 -18.33 39.40 5.70
CA LYS A 337 -19.54 39.11 4.90
C LYS A 337 -19.27 38.26 3.65
N ASP A 338 -18.01 38.03 3.31
CA ASP A 338 -17.61 37.34 2.08
C ASP A 338 -16.97 35.98 2.42
N GLU A 339 -17.73 34.90 2.27
CA GLU A 339 -17.26 33.55 2.60
C GLU A 339 -16.31 32.96 1.56
N GLU A 340 -16.35 33.46 0.32
CA GLU A 340 -15.64 32.90 -0.85
C GLU A 340 -14.17 33.34 -0.93
N ALA A 341 -13.82 34.50 -0.35
CA ALA A 341 -12.45 35.03 -0.38
C ALA A 341 -11.54 34.52 0.77
N ARG A 342 -12.05 33.68 1.69
CA ARG A 342 -11.33 33.33 2.92
C ARG A 342 -10.27 32.25 2.71
N VAL A 343 -9.01 32.53 3.05
CA VAL A 343 -7.96 31.50 3.09
C VAL A 343 -8.25 30.46 4.17
N GLY A 344 -8.35 29.21 3.76
CA GLY A 344 -8.37 28.03 4.59
C GLY A 344 -7.08 27.23 4.46
N TYR A 345 -6.75 26.48 5.52
CA TYR A 345 -5.68 25.50 5.52
C TYR A 345 -6.28 24.11 5.51
N CYS A 346 -5.97 23.34 4.46
CA CYS A 346 -6.43 21.98 4.30
C CYS A 346 -5.26 21.01 4.47
N GLU A 347 -5.52 19.96 5.23
CA GLU A 347 -4.66 18.79 5.31
C GLU A 347 -5.46 17.53 5.00
N ILE A 348 -5.01 16.78 3.99
CA ILE A 348 -5.50 15.45 3.68
C ILE A 348 -4.54 14.44 4.31
N ILE A 349 -5.10 13.52 5.09
CA ILE A 349 -4.37 12.51 5.86
C ILE A 349 -4.76 11.14 5.32
N THR A 350 -3.78 10.43 4.76
CA THR A 350 -3.95 9.05 4.30
C THR A 350 -3.15 8.15 5.24
N PRO A 351 -3.80 7.44 6.19
CA PRO A 351 -3.11 6.56 7.11
C PRO A 351 -2.59 5.30 6.39
N LYS A 352 -1.29 5.04 6.50
CA LYS A 352 -0.60 3.92 5.85
C LYS A 352 0.34 3.22 6.83
N ILE A 353 0.50 1.92 6.63
CA ILE A 353 1.51 1.11 7.30
C ILE A 353 2.52 0.66 6.28
N GLU A 354 3.80 0.83 6.61
CA GLU A 354 4.88 0.08 6.01
C GLU A 354 5.24 -1.07 6.97
N LEU A 355 5.01 -2.29 6.52
CA LEU A 355 5.34 -3.50 7.26
C LEU A 355 6.57 -4.16 6.63
N VAL A 356 7.58 -4.41 7.44
CA VAL A 356 8.82 -5.07 7.04
C VAL A 356 9.00 -6.32 7.87
N MET A 357 9.04 -7.50 7.25
CA MET A 357 9.41 -8.74 7.93
C MET A 357 10.85 -9.08 7.51
N LEU A 358 11.79 -8.90 8.42
CA LEU A 358 13.21 -9.12 8.15
C LEU A 358 13.50 -10.61 8.17
N TYR A 359 13.21 -11.28 9.27
CA TYR A 359 13.39 -12.73 9.35
C TYR A 359 12.29 -13.40 10.16
N PHE A 360 12.10 -14.68 9.85
CA PHE A 360 11.40 -15.61 10.68
C PHE A 360 12.09 -16.97 10.60
N ARG A 361 12.46 -17.52 11.75
CA ARG A 361 13.40 -18.65 11.88
C ARG A 361 12.83 -19.79 12.72
N ALA A 362 11.60 -19.63 13.21
CA ALA A 362 10.93 -20.65 13.99
C ALA A 362 10.83 -21.94 13.17
N GLN A 363 11.30 -23.03 13.76
CA GLN A 363 11.17 -24.37 13.22
C GLN A 363 10.17 -25.14 14.08
N GLN A 364 9.16 -25.73 13.44
CA GLN A 364 8.24 -26.63 14.11
C GLN A 364 8.98 -27.95 14.39
N LYS A 365 8.98 -28.40 15.65
CA LYS A 365 9.66 -29.64 16.03
C LYS A 365 8.76 -30.86 15.92
N ASP A 366 7.55 -30.77 16.46
CA ASP A 366 6.61 -31.89 16.46
C ASP A 366 5.50 -31.66 15.43
N VAL A 367 5.10 -32.69 14.71
CA VAL A 367 3.88 -32.69 13.89
C VAL A 367 2.99 -33.79 14.48
N PRO A 368 1.72 -33.52 14.87
CA PRO A 368 0.87 -32.39 14.46
C PRO A 368 0.82 -31.18 15.42
N TYR A 369 1.51 -31.22 16.56
CA TYR A 369 1.43 -30.15 17.58
C TYR A 369 2.36 -28.98 17.25
N TYR A 370 1.90 -27.73 17.28
CA TYR A 370 2.78 -26.59 17.08
C TYR A 370 3.71 -26.39 18.29
N SER A 371 4.86 -27.06 18.31
CA SER A 371 5.97 -26.83 19.24
C SER A 371 7.13 -26.15 18.54
N PHE A 372 7.77 -25.20 19.21
CA PHE A 372 8.88 -24.43 18.65
C PHE A 372 10.05 -24.40 19.64
N GLU A 373 11.27 -24.45 19.11
CA GLU A 373 12.49 -24.52 19.94
C GLU A 373 12.58 -23.37 20.94
N LEU A 374 12.30 -22.13 20.51
CA LEU A 374 12.34 -20.97 21.39
C LEU A 374 11.30 -21.09 22.50
N THR A 375 10.07 -21.51 22.20
CA THR A 375 8.99 -21.55 23.21
C THR A 375 9.23 -22.63 24.26
N GLU A 376 9.85 -23.75 23.88
CA GLU A 376 10.35 -24.77 24.82
C GLU A 376 11.45 -24.23 25.71
N LYS A 377 12.45 -23.53 25.14
CA LYS A 377 13.53 -22.89 25.90
C LYS A 377 12.96 -21.95 26.95
N ILE A 378 12.02 -21.09 26.58
CA ILE A 378 11.36 -20.17 27.51
C ILE A 378 10.73 -20.92 28.70
N ARG A 379 9.98 -21.99 28.42
CA ARG A 379 9.33 -22.79 29.48
C ARG A 379 10.35 -23.46 30.40
N SER A 380 11.44 -23.98 29.84
CA SER A 380 12.52 -24.63 30.60
C SER A 380 13.37 -23.65 31.42
N SER A 381 13.47 -22.40 30.95
CA SER A 381 14.30 -21.34 31.55
C SER A 381 13.49 -20.35 32.40
N ALA A 382 12.22 -20.66 32.72
CA ALA A 382 11.32 -19.74 33.44
C ALA A 382 11.81 -19.29 34.83
N ASN A 383 12.85 -19.95 35.39
CA ASN A 383 13.49 -19.61 36.66
C ASN A 383 14.99 -19.25 36.54
N SER A 384 15.56 -19.06 35.33
CA SER A 384 16.99 -18.79 35.13
C SER A 384 17.29 -17.30 34.95
N SER A 385 18.54 -16.90 35.23
CA SER A 385 19.06 -15.54 35.03
C SER A 385 19.26 -15.15 33.55
N ASP A 386 19.00 -16.05 32.59
CA ASP A 386 19.16 -15.83 31.14
C ASP A 386 17.95 -15.14 30.46
N LEU A 387 17.01 -14.61 31.24
CA LEU A 387 15.79 -13.97 30.77
C LEU A 387 16.01 -12.84 29.75
N ASN A 388 17.15 -12.13 29.82
CA ASN A 388 17.46 -11.05 28.89
C ASN A 388 17.65 -11.51 27.44
N ASN A 389 18.06 -12.76 27.21
CA ASN A 389 18.20 -13.33 25.86
C ASN A 389 16.88 -13.90 25.32
N ILE A 390 15.89 -14.09 26.20
CA ILE A 390 14.59 -14.70 25.92
C ILE A 390 13.54 -13.64 25.60
N LEU A 391 13.57 -12.51 26.30
CA LEU A 391 12.59 -11.45 26.13
C LEU A 391 12.74 -10.73 24.79
N PRO A 392 11.62 -10.25 24.20
CA PRO A 392 11.70 -9.52 22.94
C PRO A 392 12.34 -8.16 23.17
N TYR A 393 13.25 -7.80 22.28
CA TYR A 393 13.71 -6.43 22.14
C TYR A 393 12.66 -5.63 21.36
N ILE A 394 12.24 -4.51 21.95
CA ILE A 394 11.24 -3.60 21.37
C ILE A 394 11.83 -2.20 21.37
N ALA A 395 11.95 -1.60 20.20
CA ALA A 395 12.34 -0.22 20.03
C ALA A 395 11.22 0.59 19.37
N TYR A 396 11.10 1.86 19.77
CA TYR A 396 10.19 2.82 19.20
C TYR A 396 10.97 3.91 18.50
N LYS A 397 10.45 4.40 17.38
CA LYS A 397 11.06 5.51 16.65
C LYS A 397 10.01 6.51 16.21
N CYS A 398 10.30 7.79 16.40
CA CYS A 398 9.53 8.86 15.80
C CYS A 398 10.02 9.06 14.35
N THR A 399 9.19 8.75 13.35
CA THR A 399 9.57 8.86 11.94
C THR A 399 9.66 10.31 11.46
N PHE A 400 8.98 11.23 12.16
CA PHE A 400 9.05 12.66 11.88
C PHE A 400 10.36 13.28 12.39
N CYS A 401 10.65 13.12 13.69
CA CYS A 401 11.87 13.67 14.31
C CYS A 401 13.11 12.80 14.08
N ARG A 402 12.93 11.56 13.62
CA ARG A 402 13.98 10.54 13.42
C ARG A 402 14.75 10.16 14.70
N VAL A 403 14.09 10.29 15.86
CA VAL A 403 14.63 9.90 17.17
C VAL A 403 14.19 8.48 17.52
N GLU A 404 15.11 7.67 18.02
CA GLU A 404 14.89 6.26 18.40
C GLU A 404 15.00 6.07 19.92
N PHE A 405 14.19 5.17 20.44
CA PHE A 405 14.09 4.82 21.85
C PHE A 405 14.14 3.29 21.98
N ASP A 406 15.22 2.78 22.55
CA ASP A 406 15.55 1.35 22.59
C ASP A 406 15.90 0.82 23.99
N THR A 407 15.76 1.65 25.01
CA THR A 407 16.02 1.28 26.40
C THR A 407 14.86 0.50 27.02
N GLY A 408 15.03 -0.04 28.23
CA GLY A 408 13.97 -0.76 28.97
C GLY A 408 12.67 0.03 29.17
N ASN A 409 12.71 1.37 29.03
CA ASN A 409 11.56 2.28 29.12
C ASN A 409 11.16 2.90 27.76
N ALA A 410 11.54 2.30 26.63
CA ALA A 410 11.36 2.84 25.28
C ALA A 410 9.96 3.41 25.00
N LYS A 411 8.89 2.69 25.38
CA LYS A 411 7.51 3.16 25.24
C LYS A 411 7.24 4.46 26.01
N LYS A 412 7.71 4.56 27.26
CA LYS A 412 7.52 5.76 28.09
C LYS A 412 8.28 6.94 27.50
N SER A 413 9.52 6.72 27.05
CA SER A 413 10.32 7.75 26.41
C SER A 413 9.70 8.25 25.10
N MET A 414 9.15 7.34 24.29
CA MET A 414 8.41 7.71 23.07
C MET A 414 7.14 8.52 23.40
N MET A 415 6.38 8.10 24.41
CA MET A 415 5.19 8.82 24.87
C MET A 415 5.53 10.24 25.35
N GLU A 416 6.60 10.39 26.12
CA GLU A 416 7.08 11.69 26.59
C GLU A 416 7.58 12.56 25.43
N HIS A 417 8.29 11.97 24.46
CA HIS A 417 8.69 12.66 23.24
C HIS A 417 7.48 13.20 22.47
N LEU A 418 6.44 12.38 22.24
CA LEU A 418 5.22 12.82 21.56
C LEU A 418 4.52 13.93 22.35
N LYS A 419 4.38 13.78 23.67
CA LYS A 419 3.79 14.79 24.57
C LYS A 419 4.51 16.14 24.49
N ASN A 420 5.83 16.12 24.40
CA ASN A 420 6.64 17.34 24.43
C ASN A 420 6.79 17.98 23.04
N GLN A 421 7.01 17.16 22.01
CA GLN A 421 7.40 17.63 20.67
C GLN A 421 6.25 17.71 19.67
N HIS A 422 5.27 16.82 19.75
CA HIS A 422 4.19 16.70 18.76
C HIS A 422 2.81 17.17 19.26
N LYS A 423 2.57 17.05 20.58
CA LYS A 423 1.27 17.30 21.24
C LYS A 423 0.17 16.39 20.69
N MET A 424 -1.05 16.55 21.21
CA MET A 424 -2.18 15.73 20.81
C MET A 424 -2.70 16.12 19.42
N GLU A 425 -3.09 15.13 18.63
CA GLU A 425 -3.66 15.35 17.30
C GLU A 425 -5.06 15.97 17.37
N GLN A 426 -5.36 16.85 16.41
CA GLN A 426 -6.70 17.43 16.27
C GLN A 426 -7.67 16.44 15.62
N HIS A 427 -8.96 16.63 15.87
CA HIS A 427 -10.02 15.89 15.21
C HIS A 427 -9.89 15.94 13.69
N VAL A 428 -10.28 14.84 13.05
CA VAL A 428 -10.27 14.69 11.59
C VAL A 428 -11.67 14.38 11.09
N ARG A 429 -11.95 14.70 9.83
CA ARG A 429 -13.23 14.37 9.19
C ARG A 429 -13.01 13.33 8.11
N CYS A 430 -13.86 12.32 8.02
CA CYS A 430 -13.80 11.40 6.88
C CYS A 430 -14.21 12.12 5.59
N THR A 431 -13.43 11.95 4.51
CA THR A 431 -13.73 12.60 3.22
C THR A 431 -15.03 12.08 2.58
N PHE A 432 -15.44 10.86 2.90
CA PHE A 432 -16.65 10.22 2.37
C PHE A 432 -17.90 10.50 3.22
N CYS A 433 -17.96 9.99 4.46
CA CYS A 433 -19.16 10.11 5.31
C CYS A 433 -19.29 11.45 6.03
N LYS A 434 -18.27 12.32 5.91
CA LYS A 434 -18.20 13.66 6.55
C LYS A 434 -18.31 13.67 8.08
N LYS A 435 -18.34 12.51 8.74
CA LYS A 435 -18.30 12.40 10.21
C LYS A 435 -16.93 12.82 10.74
N GLN A 436 -16.96 13.49 11.89
CA GLN A 436 -15.77 13.91 12.63
C GLN A 436 -15.38 12.83 13.64
N PHE A 437 -14.07 12.59 13.78
CA PHE A 437 -13.50 11.56 14.63
C PHE A 437 -12.33 12.12 15.43
N ASP A 438 -12.21 11.67 16.68
CA ASP A 438 -10.99 11.81 17.48
C ASP A 438 -9.94 10.83 16.94
N VAL A 439 -8.70 11.30 16.76
CA VAL A 439 -7.58 10.48 16.28
C VAL A 439 -7.23 9.37 17.28
N VAL A 440 -7.40 9.58 18.58
CA VAL A 440 -7.23 8.54 19.61
C VAL A 440 -8.19 7.37 19.38
N ASN A 441 -9.45 7.70 19.06
CA ASN A 441 -10.45 6.68 18.73
C ASN A 441 -10.10 5.97 17.42
N LEU A 442 -9.70 6.72 16.38
CA LEU A 442 -9.25 6.12 15.11
C LEU A 442 -8.06 5.18 15.32
N ALA A 443 -7.04 5.60 16.08
CA ALA A 443 -5.86 4.80 16.36
C ALA A 443 -6.20 3.48 17.09
N THR A 444 -7.19 3.51 17.99
CA THR A 444 -7.70 2.30 18.65
C THR A 444 -8.23 1.28 17.65
N TYR A 445 -8.89 1.74 16.58
CA TYR A 445 -9.49 0.89 15.55
C TYR A 445 -8.68 0.84 14.26
N ARG A 446 -7.35 1.05 14.32
CA ARG A 446 -6.46 0.99 13.14
C ARG A 446 -6.95 1.89 12.00
N TRP A 447 -7.42 3.09 12.34
CA TRP A 447 -8.01 4.08 11.43
C TRP A 447 -9.25 3.62 10.66
N ARG A 448 -9.84 2.47 11.03
CA ARG A 448 -11.10 1.99 10.47
C ARG A 448 -12.29 2.67 11.16
N HIS A 449 -13.34 2.91 10.41
CA HIS A 449 -14.63 3.34 10.93
C HIS A 449 -15.76 2.81 10.04
N LYS A 450 -16.97 2.70 10.59
CA LYS A 450 -18.17 2.38 9.81
C LYS A 450 -18.53 3.58 8.93
N CYS A 451 -18.10 3.53 7.69
CA CYS A 451 -18.28 4.59 6.72
C CYS A 451 -19.62 4.38 5.99
N VAL A 452 -20.64 5.17 6.34
CA VAL A 452 -21.95 5.16 5.68
C VAL A 452 -22.20 6.54 5.11
N SER A 453 -22.59 6.64 3.84
CA SER A 453 -22.89 7.92 3.19
C SER A 453 -23.92 8.69 4.01
N SER A 454 -23.66 9.98 4.25
CA SER A 454 -24.61 10.87 4.92
C SER A 454 -25.68 11.42 3.99
N THR A 455 -25.84 10.85 2.79
CA THR A 455 -26.95 11.20 1.89
C THR A 455 -28.26 10.76 2.54
N VAL A 456 -28.87 11.70 3.29
CA VAL A 456 -30.33 11.76 3.40
C VAL A 456 -30.86 11.69 1.97
N PRO A 457 -31.77 10.77 1.63
CA PRO A 457 -32.40 10.78 0.32
C PRO A 457 -33.06 12.14 0.15
N ILE A 458 -32.59 12.94 -0.80
CA ILE A 458 -33.34 14.10 -1.26
C ILE A 458 -34.54 13.49 -1.99
N LEU A 459 -35.66 13.36 -1.28
CA LEU A 459 -36.98 13.21 -1.90
C LEU A 459 -37.21 14.49 -2.71
N ALA A 460 -36.75 14.49 -3.95
CA ALA A 460 -37.20 15.43 -4.94
C ALA A 460 -38.69 15.13 -5.16
N LYS A 461 -39.56 15.89 -4.49
CA LYS A 461 -40.95 16.02 -4.92
C LYS A 461 -40.90 16.65 -6.31
N VAL A 462 -41.07 15.83 -7.33
CA VAL A 462 -41.51 16.30 -8.64
C VAL A 462 -42.97 16.65 -8.47
N THR A 463 -43.27 17.94 -8.38
CA THR A 463 -44.62 18.44 -8.60
C THR A 463 -44.80 18.47 -10.11
N ILE A 464 -45.76 17.67 -10.61
CA ILE A 464 -46.25 17.75 -12.00
C ILE A 464 -47.17 18.95 -12.12
#